data_AF-A0A6A2Y3C7-F1
#
_entry.id   AF-A0A6A2Y3C7-F1
#
_cell.length_a   1.000
_cell.length_b   1.000
_cell.length_c   1.000
_cell.angle_alpha   90.00
_cell.angle_beta   90.00
_cell.angle_gamma   90.00
#
_symmetry.space_group_name_H-M   'P 1'
#
loop_
_entity.id
_entity.type
_entity.pdbx_description
1 polymer ?
#
loop_
_entity_poly.entity_id
_entity_poly.type
_entity_poly.pdbx_seq_one_letter_code
_entity_poly.pdbx_strand_id
1 'polypeptide(L)'
;MRAAALHSYKPLNHENNAPHSFGNMKALSSAVLVVLLSISLVSSHDQIDFHHFLRCLPAHSHRSFPIAEAILVPSNSSFQSIYQLRANNLRILSSATSRPVAIITALHPSHAQATVICAKRHGLQVRIRSGGHDYEGLSYTSSVPFVIMDMFNLNSIDIDMRTKTAWIQAGATTGELYYRIAEKRKVHGFPSGVCTTLGIGGHLSGVGYGVLMRKYGLSIDHIIDAQLVDADGRIHNRRSMGEDVFWAIRGGGITSFGVILAWRVKLVRVPPKVTVFTVQRTLDQGATELAYRWQQVAPKLPKNLFVRL
;
A
#
# COMPACT_ATOMS: atom_id res chain seq x y z
N MET A 1 -3.61 18.79 26.59
CA MET A 1 -4.74 18.21 27.33
C MET A 1 -4.73 16.69 27.14
N ARG A 2 -5.01 15.96 28.22
CA ARG A 2 -4.80 14.53 28.45
C ARG A 2 -5.67 13.63 27.56
N ALA A 3 -5.14 12.47 27.14
CA ALA A 3 -5.58 11.16 27.64
C ALA A 3 -4.78 10.03 26.96
N ALA A 4 -3.98 9.34 27.76
CA ALA A 4 -3.48 7.99 27.49
C ALA A 4 -4.42 6.99 28.17
N ALA A 5 -4.71 5.87 27.52
CA ALA A 5 -5.35 4.72 28.16
C ALA A 5 -4.54 3.46 27.83
N LEU A 6 -3.79 3.01 28.83
CA LEU A 6 -3.18 1.69 28.91
C LEU A 6 -4.26 0.68 29.33
N HIS A 7 -4.35 -0.45 28.63
CA HIS A 7 -5.09 -1.61 29.12
C HIS A 7 -4.12 -2.70 29.54
N SER A 8 -4.25 -3.10 30.80
CA SER A 8 -3.48 -4.12 31.48
C SER A 8 -4.01 -5.51 31.14
N TYR A 9 -3.12 -6.39 30.71
CA TYR A 9 -3.33 -7.83 30.53
C TYR A 9 -3.41 -8.52 31.91
N LYS A 10 -4.34 -9.48 32.08
CA LYS A 10 -4.35 -10.46 33.18
C LYS A 10 -4.37 -11.88 32.57
N PRO A 11 -3.55 -12.83 33.05
CA PRO A 11 -3.57 -14.21 32.57
C PRO A 11 -4.63 -15.07 33.28
N LEU A 12 -5.21 -16.01 32.55
CA LEU A 12 -6.13 -17.05 33.03
C LEU A 12 -5.33 -18.25 33.55
N ASN A 13 -5.63 -18.68 34.78
CA ASN A 13 -5.10 -19.89 35.39
C ASN A 13 -5.88 -21.12 34.91
N HIS A 14 -5.13 -22.18 34.60
CA HIS A 14 -5.60 -23.55 34.42
C HIS A 14 -5.88 -24.19 35.79
N GLU A 15 -7.05 -24.80 35.96
CA GLU A 15 -7.24 -25.90 36.91
C GLU A 15 -8.06 -27.02 36.25
N ASN A 16 -7.45 -28.20 36.21
CA ASN A 16 -8.05 -29.48 35.89
C ASN A 16 -8.81 -29.99 37.12
N ASN A 17 -9.99 -30.61 36.93
CA ASN A 17 -10.40 -31.78 37.72
C ASN A 17 -11.57 -32.51 37.04
N ALA A 18 -11.43 -33.84 36.96
CA ALA A 18 -12.44 -34.84 36.65
C ALA A 18 -12.32 -35.94 37.73
N PRO A 19 -13.13 -37.01 37.76
CA PRO A 19 -14.53 -37.21 37.32
C PRO A 19 -15.40 -37.80 38.46
N HIS A 20 -16.73 -37.81 38.31
CA HIS A 20 -17.58 -38.76 39.05
C HIS A 20 -18.64 -39.39 38.15
N SER A 21 -18.76 -40.71 38.33
CA SER A 21 -19.60 -41.68 37.64
C SER A 21 -20.93 -41.89 38.36
N PHE A 22 -22.01 -42.12 37.60
CA PHE A 22 -22.98 -43.24 37.68
C PHE A 22 -24.41 -42.80 37.32
N GLY A 23 -25.07 -43.58 36.45
CA GLY A 23 -26.52 -43.55 36.28
C GLY A 23 -27.02 -44.05 34.93
N ASN A 24 -27.21 -45.37 34.80
CA ASN A 24 -27.93 -45.99 33.67
C ASN A 24 -29.42 -45.61 33.69
N MET A 25 -29.97 -45.22 32.53
CA MET A 25 -31.37 -45.50 32.21
C MET A 25 -31.57 -45.58 30.69
N LYS A 26 -32.04 -46.75 30.24
CA LYS A 26 -32.43 -47.02 28.84
C LYS A 26 -33.81 -46.41 28.58
N ALA A 27 -33.97 -45.69 27.48
CA ALA A 27 -35.27 -45.49 26.84
C ALA A 27 -35.07 -45.29 25.33
N LEU A 28 -35.75 -46.13 24.55
CA LEU A 28 -35.85 -46.08 23.09
C LEU A 28 -36.55 -44.80 22.62
N SER A 29 -36.10 -44.16 21.54
CA SER A 29 -37.00 -43.70 20.46
C SER A 29 -36.25 -43.18 19.23
N SER A 30 -36.59 -43.76 18.08
CA SER A 30 -36.72 -43.13 16.75
C SER A 30 -35.53 -42.37 16.15
N ALA A 31 -34.83 -43.03 15.22
CA ALA A 31 -33.91 -42.39 14.29
C ALA A 31 -34.69 -41.53 13.28
N VAL A 32 -34.57 -40.20 13.39
CA VAL A 32 -35.00 -39.26 12.35
C VAL A 32 -33.78 -38.91 11.51
N LEU A 33 -33.72 -39.44 10.29
CA LEU A 33 -32.71 -39.10 9.29
C LEU A 33 -33.05 -37.72 8.71
N VAL A 34 -32.50 -36.65 9.29
CA VAL A 34 -32.58 -35.31 8.71
C VAL A 34 -31.53 -35.20 7.62
N VAL A 35 -31.96 -35.35 6.36
CA VAL A 35 -31.14 -34.99 5.20
C VAL A 35 -31.09 -33.45 5.14
N LEU A 36 -30.04 -32.86 5.70
CA LEU A 36 -29.72 -31.45 5.48
C LEU A 36 -29.21 -31.29 4.04
N LEU A 37 -30.11 -30.97 3.12
CA LEU A 37 -29.74 -30.33 1.86
C LEU A 37 -29.16 -28.95 2.19
N SER A 38 -27.85 -28.87 2.28
CA SER A 38 -27.10 -27.61 2.28
C SER A 38 -27.20 -26.98 0.89
N ILE A 39 -28.33 -26.31 0.63
CA ILE A 39 -28.43 -25.35 -0.46
C ILE A 39 -27.42 -24.25 -0.13
N SER A 40 -26.32 -24.24 -0.86
CA SER A 40 -25.38 -23.14 -0.83
C SER A 40 -26.09 -21.93 -1.45
N LEU A 41 -26.73 -21.10 -0.63
CA LEU A 41 -27.06 -19.73 -1.04
C LEU A 41 -25.73 -18.97 -1.15
N VAL A 42 -25.06 -19.11 -2.30
CA VAL A 42 -24.26 -18.00 -2.79
C VAL A 42 -25.25 -16.88 -3.00
N SER A 43 -25.11 -15.80 -2.24
CA SER A 43 -26.09 -14.72 -2.22
C SER A 43 -26.18 -14.13 -3.65
N SER A 44 -27.38 -14.14 -4.23
CA SER A 44 -27.66 -13.46 -5.50
C SER A 44 -27.49 -11.95 -5.39
N HIS A 45 -27.36 -11.41 -4.17
CA HIS A 45 -27.08 -10.00 -3.88
C HIS A 45 -25.67 -9.58 -4.31
N ASP A 46 -24.64 -10.37 -3.98
CA ASP A 46 -23.24 -10.05 -4.29
C ASP A 46 -22.99 -9.95 -5.81
N GLN A 47 -23.64 -10.79 -6.59
CA GLN A 47 -23.49 -10.81 -8.05
C GLN A 47 -24.20 -9.61 -8.72
N ILE A 48 -25.33 -9.17 -8.15
CA ILE A 48 -26.09 -8.02 -8.64
C ILE A 48 -25.30 -6.72 -8.41
N ASP A 49 -24.70 -6.53 -7.24
CA ASP A 49 -23.93 -5.31 -6.93
C ASP A 49 -22.68 -5.18 -7.79
N PHE A 50 -22.02 -6.29 -8.12
CA PHE A 50 -20.85 -6.28 -9.00
C PHE A 50 -21.19 -5.87 -10.45
N HIS A 51 -22.27 -6.41 -11.03
CA HIS A 51 -22.67 -6.01 -12.40
C HIS A 51 -23.07 -4.54 -12.47
N HIS A 52 -23.73 -4.01 -11.43
CA HIS A 52 -24.06 -2.58 -11.37
C HIS A 52 -22.81 -1.71 -11.21
N PHE A 53 -21.82 -2.14 -10.41
CA PHE A 53 -20.52 -1.48 -10.32
C PHE A 53 -19.86 -1.35 -11.70
N LEU A 54 -19.76 -2.44 -12.47
CA LEU A 54 -19.14 -2.40 -13.80
C LEU A 54 -19.86 -1.46 -14.76
N ARG A 55 -21.20 -1.40 -14.72
CA ARG A 55 -22.01 -0.49 -15.55
C ARG A 55 -21.92 0.97 -15.10
N CYS A 56 -21.63 1.21 -13.82
CA CYS A 56 -21.45 2.55 -13.26
C CYS A 56 -20.16 3.21 -13.76
N LEU A 57 -19.07 2.44 -13.92
CA LEU A 57 -17.74 2.97 -14.22
C LEU A 57 -17.67 3.89 -15.47
N PRO A 58 -18.19 3.50 -16.66
CA PRO A 58 -18.10 4.34 -17.85
C PRO A 58 -18.79 5.69 -17.71
N ALA A 59 -19.90 5.74 -16.96
CA ALA A 59 -20.68 6.97 -16.75
C ALA A 59 -19.92 8.03 -15.91
N HIS A 60 -18.92 7.61 -15.13
CA HIS A 60 -18.14 8.48 -14.25
C HIS A 60 -16.67 8.64 -14.69
N SER A 61 -16.26 8.00 -15.79
CA SER A 61 -14.95 8.21 -16.42
C SER A 61 -14.98 9.32 -17.47
N HIS A 62 -13.83 9.91 -17.78
CA HIS A 62 -13.72 10.94 -18.80
C HIS A 62 -13.99 10.34 -20.20
N ARG A 63 -14.85 10.96 -21.01
CA ARG A 63 -15.29 10.40 -22.31
C ARG A 63 -14.14 10.10 -23.28
N SER A 64 -13.12 10.96 -23.30
CA SER A 64 -11.93 10.79 -24.15
C SER A 64 -10.93 9.75 -23.62
N PHE A 65 -11.13 9.24 -22.40
CA PHE A 65 -10.33 8.18 -21.78
C PHE A 65 -11.27 7.09 -21.26
N PRO A 66 -11.82 6.25 -22.14
CA PRO A 66 -12.76 5.22 -21.75
C PRO A 66 -12.13 4.23 -20.76
N ILE A 67 -12.85 3.93 -19.68
CA ILE A 67 -12.35 3.04 -18.64
C ILE A 67 -12.39 1.55 -19.01
N ALA A 68 -13.11 1.16 -20.07
CA ALA A 68 -13.36 -0.24 -20.42
C ALA A 68 -12.09 -1.09 -20.54
N GLU A 69 -11.03 -0.57 -21.17
CA GLU A 69 -9.75 -1.28 -21.34
C GLU A 69 -8.94 -1.40 -20.03
N ALA A 70 -9.28 -0.59 -19.03
CA ALA A 70 -8.65 -0.64 -17.71
C ALA A 70 -9.33 -1.66 -16.77
N ILE A 71 -10.45 -2.27 -17.16
CA ILE A 71 -11.20 -3.20 -16.31
C ILE A 71 -10.74 -4.64 -16.58
N LEU A 72 -10.28 -5.32 -15.54
CA LEU A 72 -10.01 -6.75 -15.54
C LEU A 72 -10.93 -7.44 -14.53
N VAL A 73 -11.64 -8.46 -14.99
CA VAL A 73 -12.49 -9.34 -14.18
C VAL A 73 -11.96 -10.77 -14.24
N PRO A 74 -12.36 -11.68 -13.32
CA PRO A 74 -11.81 -13.03 -13.25
C PRO A 74 -11.89 -13.86 -14.54
N SER A 75 -12.85 -13.56 -15.44
CA SER A 75 -12.96 -14.23 -16.74
C SER A 75 -11.95 -13.75 -17.78
N ASN A 76 -11.25 -12.63 -17.56
CA ASN A 76 -10.16 -12.20 -18.45
C ASN A 76 -8.93 -13.10 -18.24
N SER A 77 -8.31 -13.57 -19.33
CA SER A 77 -7.13 -14.44 -19.27
C SER A 77 -5.91 -13.80 -18.57
N SER A 78 -5.80 -12.48 -18.60
CA SER A 78 -4.73 -11.71 -17.95
C SER A 78 -4.98 -11.42 -16.46
N PHE A 79 -6.18 -11.70 -15.93
CA PHE A 79 -6.55 -11.30 -14.57
C PHE A 79 -5.60 -11.85 -13.52
N GLN A 80 -5.33 -13.16 -13.58
CA GLN A 80 -4.48 -13.83 -12.58
C GLN A 80 -3.04 -13.31 -12.64
N SER A 81 -2.47 -13.15 -13.83
CA SER A 81 -1.08 -12.68 -13.96
C SER A 81 -0.94 -11.25 -13.47
N ILE A 82 -1.89 -10.36 -13.78
CA ILE A 82 -1.91 -8.98 -13.28
C ILE A 82 -2.16 -8.91 -11.76
N TYR A 83 -3.02 -9.78 -11.22
CA TYR A 83 -3.21 -9.89 -9.78
C TYR A 83 -1.90 -10.26 -9.07
N GLN A 84 -1.15 -11.23 -9.60
CA GLN A 84 0.08 -11.74 -9.00
C GLN A 84 1.30 -10.85 -9.22
N LEU A 85 1.37 -10.12 -10.35
CA LEU A 85 2.55 -9.37 -10.79
C LEU A 85 3.14 -8.44 -9.72
N ARG A 86 2.29 -7.85 -8.88
CA ARG A 86 2.70 -6.93 -7.80
C ARG A 86 2.25 -7.40 -6.41
N ALA A 87 1.98 -8.68 -6.24
CA ALA A 87 1.78 -9.29 -4.93
C ALA A 87 3.14 -9.72 -4.36
N ASN A 88 3.99 -8.75 -3.97
CA ASN A 88 5.40 -9.02 -3.66
C ASN A 88 5.59 -9.92 -2.44
N ASN A 89 4.65 -9.93 -1.48
CA ASN A 89 4.70 -10.86 -0.36
C ASN A 89 3.97 -12.17 -0.70
N LEU A 90 4.73 -13.18 -1.11
CA LEU A 90 4.21 -14.49 -1.52
C LEU A 90 3.49 -15.24 -0.39
N ARG A 91 3.83 -14.98 0.88
CA ARG A 91 3.13 -15.54 2.05
C ARG A 91 1.65 -15.16 2.04
N ILE A 92 1.34 -13.93 1.64
CA ILE A 92 -0.03 -13.44 1.58
C ILE A 92 -0.76 -14.03 0.38
N LEU A 93 -0.08 -14.12 -0.77
CA LEU A 93 -0.69 -14.66 -1.98
C LEU A 93 -1.13 -16.13 -1.82
N SER A 94 -0.36 -16.93 -1.08
CA SER A 94 -0.68 -18.34 -0.82
C SER A 94 -1.77 -18.54 0.24
N SER A 95 -1.96 -17.58 1.15
CA SER A 95 -2.96 -17.64 2.23
C SER A 95 -4.23 -16.84 1.97
N ALA A 96 -4.28 -16.05 0.90
CA ALA A 96 -5.43 -15.23 0.55
C ALA A 96 -6.66 -16.10 0.21
N THR A 97 -7.66 -16.06 1.08
CA THR A 97 -8.94 -16.76 0.94
C THR A 97 -9.95 -15.98 0.09
N SER A 98 -9.81 -14.66 -0.01
CA SER A 98 -10.66 -13.78 -0.81
C SER A 98 -9.87 -13.16 -1.96
N ARG A 99 -10.50 -13.10 -3.13
CA ARG A 99 -9.94 -12.53 -4.37
C ARG A 99 -10.75 -11.28 -4.75
N PRO A 100 -10.11 -10.30 -5.40
CA PRO A 100 -10.82 -9.10 -5.84
C PRO A 100 -11.88 -9.46 -6.88
N VAL A 101 -13.01 -8.75 -6.86
CA VAL A 101 -14.08 -8.93 -7.87
C VAL A 101 -13.69 -8.30 -9.21
N ALA A 102 -12.83 -7.28 -9.19
CA ALA A 102 -12.21 -6.68 -10.36
C ALA A 102 -10.87 -6.01 -10.00
N ILE A 103 -10.03 -5.83 -11.01
CA ILE A 103 -8.83 -4.99 -10.98
C ILE A 103 -9.02 -3.87 -12.00
N ILE A 104 -8.89 -2.63 -11.56
CA ILE A 104 -8.93 -1.43 -12.39
C ILE A 104 -7.50 -0.94 -12.58
N THR A 105 -6.93 -1.13 -13.76
CA THR A 105 -5.56 -0.75 -14.11
C THR A 105 -5.50 0.67 -14.65
N ALA A 106 -5.72 1.66 -13.76
CA ALA A 106 -5.99 3.05 -14.13
C ALA A 106 -5.02 3.63 -15.18
N LEU A 107 -5.58 4.10 -16.29
CA LEU A 107 -4.85 4.73 -17.41
C LEU A 107 -4.97 6.26 -17.40
N HIS A 108 -5.95 6.79 -16.68
CA HIS A 108 -6.20 8.22 -16.55
C HIS A 108 -6.75 8.55 -15.14
N PRO A 109 -6.48 9.74 -14.57
CA PRO A 109 -7.01 10.15 -13.26
C PRO A 109 -8.52 9.93 -13.07
N SER A 110 -9.31 10.11 -14.14
CA SER A 110 -10.76 9.89 -14.08
C SER A 110 -11.15 8.44 -13.79
N HIS A 111 -10.26 7.46 -14.02
CA HIS A 111 -10.54 6.08 -13.68
C HIS A 111 -10.58 5.90 -12.16
N ALA A 112 -9.66 6.57 -11.44
CA ALA A 112 -9.68 6.59 -9.98
C ALA A 112 -10.95 7.26 -9.44
N GLN A 113 -11.36 8.40 -10.03
CA GLN A 113 -12.62 9.08 -9.67
C GLN A 113 -13.82 8.15 -9.86
N ALA A 114 -13.94 7.54 -11.04
CA ALA A 114 -15.04 6.62 -11.38
C ALA A 114 -15.10 5.44 -10.41
N THR A 115 -13.96 4.82 -10.11
CA THR A 115 -13.93 3.68 -9.18
C THR A 115 -14.29 4.08 -7.76
N VAL A 116 -13.82 5.21 -7.24
CA VAL A 116 -14.22 5.68 -5.90
C VAL A 116 -15.73 5.90 -5.83
N ILE A 117 -16.29 6.62 -6.81
CA ILE A 117 -17.73 6.92 -6.87
C ILE A 117 -18.56 5.64 -6.94
N CYS A 118 -18.22 4.75 -7.87
CA CYS A 118 -18.99 3.53 -8.10
C CYS A 118 -18.80 2.50 -6.99
N ALA A 119 -17.60 2.34 -6.44
CA ALA A 119 -17.38 1.42 -5.33
C ALA A 119 -18.15 1.87 -4.08
N LYS A 120 -18.16 3.18 -3.77
CA LYS A 120 -18.98 3.76 -2.69
C LYS A 120 -20.47 3.50 -2.90
N ARG A 121 -20.97 3.71 -4.12
CA ARG A 121 -22.39 3.49 -4.47
C ARG A 121 -22.82 2.03 -4.35
N HIS A 122 -21.92 1.09 -4.63
CA HIS A 122 -22.21 -0.35 -4.69
C HIS A 122 -21.58 -1.16 -3.54
N GLY A 123 -21.21 -0.51 -2.44
CA GLY A 123 -20.75 -1.19 -1.22
C GLY A 123 -19.44 -1.98 -1.36
N LEU A 124 -18.62 -1.69 -2.38
CA LEU A 124 -17.35 -2.39 -2.60
C LEU A 124 -16.19 -1.66 -1.93
N GLN A 125 -15.33 -2.41 -1.24
CA GLN A 125 -14.11 -1.83 -0.70
C GLN A 125 -13.08 -1.62 -1.81
N VAL A 126 -12.38 -0.49 -1.80
CA VAL A 126 -11.27 -0.23 -2.72
C VAL A 126 -9.95 -0.53 -2.02
N ARG A 127 -9.11 -1.36 -2.64
CA ARG A 127 -7.70 -1.54 -2.27
C ARG A 127 -6.83 -0.88 -3.33
N ILE A 128 -6.03 0.10 -2.90
CA ILE A 128 -5.19 0.88 -3.81
C ILE A 128 -3.82 0.20 -3.87
N ARG A 129 -3.38 -0.13 -5.09
CA ARG A 129 -2.08 -0.74 -5.32
C ARG A 129 -1.23 0.14 -6.22
N SER A 130 -0.05 0.46 -5.74
CA SER A 130 1.02 1.10 -6.51
C SER A 130 2.09 0.05 -6.81
N GLY A 131 3.19 0.02 -6.06
CA GLY A 131 4.25 -0.98 -6.22
C GLY A 131 3.98 -2.33 -5.55
N GLY A 132 2.95 -2.43 -4.71
CA GLY A 132 2.54 -3.68 -4.07
C GLY A 132 3.50 -4.21 -2.98
N HIS A 133 4.29 -3.32 -2.38
CA HIS A 133 5.28 -3.64 -1.32
C HIS A 133 4.69 -3.63 0.10
N ASP A 134 3.37 -3.66 0.22
CA ASP A 134 2.74 -3.74 1.54
C ASP A 134 3.11 -5.08 2.22
N TYR A 135 3.68 -5.00 3.42
CA TYR A 135 4.21 -6.18 4.10
C TYR A 135 3.12 -7.16 4.53
N GLU A 136 1.89 -6.71 4.69
CA GLU A 136 0.72 -7.55 5.01
C GLU A 136 -0.22 -7.74 3.82
N GLY A 137 0.19 -7.30 2.64
CA GLY A 137 -0.58 -7.39 1.40
C GLY A 137 -1.90 -6.62 1.40
N LEU A 138 -2.06 -5.61 2.26
CA LEU A 138 -3.29 -4.81 2.40
C LEU A 138 -3.68 -4.04 1.13
N SER A 139 -2.75 -3.89 0.18
CA SER A 139 -3.01 -3.29 -1.13
C SER A 139 -3.66 -4.24 -2.14
N TYR A 140 -3.75 -5.54 -1.83
CA TYR A 140 -4.32 -6.55 -2.73
C TYR A 140 -5.13 -7.65 -2.03
N THR A 141 -5.36 -7.55 -0.72
CA THR A 141 -6.24 -8.45 0.03
C THR A 141 -7.31 -7.70 0.82
N SER A 142 -8.44 -8.37 1.07
CA SER A 142 -9.48 -7.91 1.98
C SER A 142 -10.29 -9.08 2.52
N SER A 143 -10.94 -8.90 3.67
CA SER A 143 -11.92 -9.82 4.25
C SER A 143 -13.34 -9.63 3.71
N VAL A 144 -13.60 -8.57 2.94
CA VAL A 144 -14.90 -8.26 2.33
C VAL A 144 -14.77 -8.14 0.81
N PRO A 145 -15.88 -8.20 0.03
CA PRO A 145 -15.84 -7.95 -1.40
C PRO A 145 -15.13 -6.63 -1.74
N PHE A 146 -14.16 -6.71 -2.64
CA PHE A 146 -13.27 -5.59 -2.92
C PHE A 146 -12.81 -5.53 -4.36
N VAL A 147 -12.45 -4.32 -4.80
CA VAL A 147 -11.81 -4.05 -6.07
C VAL A 147 -10.39 -3.57 -5.82
N ILE A 148 -9.45 -3.96 -6.69
CA ILE A 148 -8.11 -3.36 -6.69
C ILE A 148 -8.11 -2.19 -7.66
N MET A 149 -7.71 -1.02 -7.19
CA MET A 149 -7.32 0.10 -8.03
C MET A 149 -5.80 0.05 -8.20
N ASP A 150 -5.34 -0.49 -9.34
CA ASP A 150 -3.92 -0.63 -9.65
C ASP A 150 -3.43 0.57 -10.45
N MET A 151 -2.55 1.36 -9.83
CA MET A 151 -2.11 2.66 -10.31
C MET A 151 -0.95 2.58 -11.29
N PHE A 152 -0.43 1.38 -11.59
CA PHE A 152 0.87 1.23 -12.23
C PHE A 152 1.05 1.88 -13.61
N ASN A 153 -0.04 2.07 -14.36
CA ASN A 153 0.02 2.75 -15.66
C ASN A 153 0.07 4.28 -15.51
N LEU A 154 -0.28 4.83 -14.33
CA LEU A 154 -0.04 6.23 -13.98
C LEU A 154 1.37 6.37 -13.42
N ASN A 155 2.38 6.30 -14.29
CA ASN A 155 3.81 6.31 -13.92
C ASN A 155 4.62 7.44 -14.57
N SER A 156 3.98 8.50 -15.07
CA SER A 156 4.73 9.64 -15.62
C SER A 156 5.54 10.37 -14.56
N ILE A 157 6.71 10.86 -14.98
CA ILE A 157 7.66 11.62 -14.16
C ILE A 157 8.09 12.84 -14.97
N ASP A 158 7.67 14.01 -14.54
CA ASP A 158 8.06 15.29 -15.14
C ASP A 158 9.00 16.06 -14.20
N ILE A 159 10.15 16.51 -14.71
CA ILE A 159 11.23 17.11 -13.92
C ILE A 159 11.55 18.50 -14.47
N ASP A 160 11.29 19.52 -13.66
CA ASP A 160 11.73 20.89 -13.89
C ASP A 160 13.04 21.15 -13.14
N MET A 161 14.14 21.22 -13.89
CA MET A 161 15.47 21.50 -13.32
C MET A 161 15.71 22.97 -12.96
N ARG A 162 14.89 23.91 -13.47
CA ARG A 162 14.95 25.33 -13.09
C ARG A 162 14.42 25.51 -11.66
N THR A 163 13.30 24.87 -11.34
CA THR A 163 12.72 24.89 -9.98
C THR A 163 13.26 23.78 -9.09
N LYS A 164 13.96 22.79 -9.66
CA LYS A 164 14.47 21.59 -8.98
C LYS A 164 13.33 20.81 -8.33
N THR A 165 12.24 20.63 -9.09
CA THR A 165 11.06 19.89 -8.63
C THR A 165 10.68 18.80 -9.62
N ALA A 166 10.00 17.77 -9.14
CA ALA A 166 9.43 16.74 -9.99
C ALA A 166 7.96 16.48 -9.64
N TRP A 167 7.11 16.34 -10.66
CA TRP A 167 5.80 15.72 -10.56
C TRP A 167 5.94 14.23 -10.88
N ILE A 168 5.42 13.38 -10.00
CA ILE A 168 5.62 11.93 -10.04
C ILE A 168 4.27 11.27 -9.81
N GLN A 169 3.74 10.58 -10.81
CA GLN A 169 2.50 9.84 -10.63
C GLN A 169 2.67 8.62 -9.72
N ALA A 170 1.58 8.24 -9.05
CA ALA A 170 1.59 7.27 -7.95
C ALA A 170 2.00 5.85 -8.38
N GLY A 171 1.85 5.49 -9.64
CA GLY A 171 2.27 4.20 -10.20
C GLY A 171 3.75 4.08 -10.50
N ALA A 172 4.48 5.21 -10.58
CA ALA A 172 5.93 5.18 -10.77
C ALA A 172 6.63 4.52 -9.59
N THR A 173 7.83 4.01 -9.84
CA THR A 173 8.70 3.40 -8.84
C THR A 173 9.83 4.34 -8.43
N THR A 174 10.41 4.11 -7.25
CA THR A 174 11.62 4.81 -6.79
C THR A 174 12.78 4.66 -7.77
N GLY A 175 12.94 3.49 -8.41
CA GLY A 175 13.95 3.24 -9.43
C GLY A 175 13.77 4.11 -10.66
N GLU A 176 12.56 4.18 -11.20
CA GLU A 176 12.22 5.07 -12.33
C GLU A 176 12.49 6.54 -11.96
N LEU A 177 12.09 6.98 -10.76
CA LEU A 177 12.37 8.32 -10.27
C LEU A 177 13.87 8.63 -10.26
N TYR A 178 14.67 7.75 -9.65
CA TYR A 178 16.12 7.93 -9.57
C TYR A 178 16.75 8.00 -10.95
N TYR A 179 16.32 7.11 -11.86
CA TYR A 179 16.80 7.06 -13.23
C TYR A 179 16.50 8.36 -13.99
N ARG A 180 15.24 8.83 -13.96
CA ARG A 180 14.84 10.07 -14.63
C ARG A 180 15.57 11.30 -14.08
N ILE A 181 15.83 11.37 -12.77
CA ILE A 181 16.64 12.46 -12.18
C ILE A 181 18.07 12.40 -12.72
N ALA A 182 18.67 11.21 -12.76
CA ALA A 182 20.05 11.02 -13.23
C ALA A 182 20.22 11.40 -14.72
N GLU A 183 19.23 11.09 -15.56
CA GLU A 183 19.18 11.52 -16.97
C GLU A 183 19.19 13.05 -17.10
N LYS A 184 18.48 13.77 -16.23
CA LYS A 184 18.45 15.24 -16.24
C LYS A 184 19.75 15.84 -15.75
N ARG A 185 20.25 15.43 -14.56
CA ARG A 185 21.50 15.92 -13.96
C ARG A 185 22.09 14.92 -12.96
N LYS A 186 23.37 14.56 -13.15
CA LYS A 186 24.15 13.68 -12.25
C LYS A 186 24.45 14.24 -10.84
N VAL A 187 24.02 15.47 -10.55
CA VAL A 187 24.26 16.16 -9.26
C VAL A 187 22.96 16.44 -8.50
N HIS A 188 21.86 15.80 -8.88
CA HIS A 188 20.60 15.82 -8.14
C HIS A 188 20.16 14.41 -7.77
N GLY A 189 19.37 14.31 -6.71
CA GLY A 189 18.77 13.08 -6.24
C GLY A 189 17.50 13.37 -5.46
N PHE A 190 16.91 12.33 -4.89
CA PHE A 190 15.74 12.43 -4.02
C PHE A 190 15.93 11.47 -2.83
N PRO A 191 15.78 11.93 -1.56
CA PRO A 191 15.95 11.07 -0.40
C PRO A 191 14.74 10.15 -0.26
N SER A 192 14.92 8.86 -0.58
CA SER A 192 13.86 7.85 -0.55
C SER A 192 14.45 6.44 -0.37
N GLY A 193 13.63 5.40 -0.53
CA GLY A 193 13.96 4.00 -0.27
C GLY A 193 15.05 3.42 -1.17
N VAL A 194 15.76 2.42 -0.66
CA VAL A 194 16.84 1.74 -1.42
C VAL A 194 16.28 0.76 -2.45
N CYS A 195 15.18 0.09 -2.13
CA CYS A 195 14.51 -0.82 -3.07
C CYS A 195 13.96 -0.02 -4.25
N THR A 196 14.27 -0.45 -5.47
CA THR A 196 13.95 0.28 -6.72
C THR A 196 12.53 0.03 -7.21
N THR A 197 11.87 -1.02 -6.73
CA THR A 197 10.50 -1.41 -7.14
C THR A 197 9.43 -0.88 -6.18
N LEU A 198 9.79 -0.04 -5.21
CA LEU A 198 8.83 0.61 -4.32
C LEU A 198 7.99 1.58 -5.12
N GLY A 199 6.67 1.43 -5.07
CA GLY A 199 5.75 2.33 -5.73
C GLY A 199 5.62 3.64 -4.98
N ILE A 200 5.73 4.76 -5.70
CA ILE A 200 5.78 6.11 -5.17
C ILE A 200 4.51 6.47 -4.38
N GLY A 201 3.33 6.04 -4.86
CA GLY A 201 2.05 6.29 -4.19
C GLY A 201 2.08 5.87 -2.72
N GLY A 202 2.37 4.59 -2.48
CA GLY A 202 2.40 4.03 -1.13
C GLY A 202 3.63 4.48 -0.33
N HIS A 203 4.81 4.46 -0.95
CA HIS A 203 6.08 4.75 -0.25
C HIS A 203 6.13 6.18 0.32
N LEU A 204 5.64 7.18 -0.43
CA LEU A 204 5.64 8.57 0.03
C LEU A 204 4.51 8.87 1.01
N SER A 205 3.36 8.20 0.87
CA SER A 205 2.27 8.34 1.85
C SER A 205 2.63 7.76 3.22
N GLY A 206 3.55 6.79 3.27
CA GLY A 206 4.00 6.10 4.47
C GLY A 206 5.27 6.64 5.12
N VAL A 207 5.78 7.82 4.72
CA VAL A 207 7.05 8.48 5.16
C VAL A 207 8.18 8.35 4.13
N GLY A 208 8.68 7.14 3.91
CA GLY A 208 9.84 6.87 3.07
C GLY A 208 11.18 7.32 3.69
N TYR A 209 12.11 6.37 3.84
CA TYR A 209 13.46 6.63 4.37
C TYR A 209 14.50 5.86 3.55
N GLY A 210 15.77 6.27 3.65
CA GLY A 210 16.88 5.57 3.01
C GLY A 210 18.23 6.22 3.26
N VAL A 211 19.21 5.94 2.41
CA VAL A 211 20.63 6.28 2.65
C VAL A 211 20.92 7.78 2.76
N LEU A 212 20.01 8.63 2.26
CA LEU A 212 20.13 10.08 2.32
C LEU A 212 19.48 10.71 3.56
N MET A 213 18.81 9.93 4.41
CA MET A 213 17.96 10.48 5.48
C MET A 213 18.72 11.31 6.52
N ARG A 214 19.97 10.92 6.85
CA ARG A 214 20.78 11.67 7.83
C ARG A 214 21.17 13.07 7.36
N LYS A 215 21.24 13.26 6.03
CA LYS A 215 21.61 14.54 5.43
C LYS A 215 20.41 15.40 5.08
N TYR A 216 19.36 14.79 4.54
CA TYR A 216 18.24 15.53 3.94
C TYR A 216 16.89 15.28 4.63
N GLY A 217 16.78 14.34 5.57
CA GLY A 217 15.49 13.95 6.14
C GLY A 217 14.76 12.88 5.30
N LEU A 218 13.49 12.71 5.60
CA LEU A 218 12.60 11.69 5.04
C LEU A 218 12.04 12.13 3.69
N SER A 219 11.47 11.23 2.89
CA SER A 219 10.89 11.61 1.60
C SER A 219 9.79 12.67 1.76
N ILE A 220 8.95 12.53 2.80
CA ILE A 220 7.85 13.44 3.13
C ILE A 220 8.29 14.88 3.44
N ASP A 221 9.53 15.08 3.88
CA ASP A 221 10.09 16.41 4.17
C ASP A 221 10.32 17.22 2.88
N HIS A 222 10.31 16.55 1.72
CA HIS A 222 10.54 17.14 0.41
C HIS A 222 9.29 17.20 -0.46
N ILE A 223 8.13 16.76 0.05
CA ILE A 223 6.86 16.88 -0.66
C ILE A 223 6.33 18.31 -0.53
N ILE A 224 6.04 18.93 -1.67
CA ILE A 224 5.60 20.34 -1.74
C ILE A 224 4.17 20.49 -2.26
N ASP A 225 3.63 19.48 -2.95
CA ASP A 225 2.24 19.42 -3.45
C ASP A 225 1.85 17.94 -3.70
N ALA A 226 0.57 17.68 -3.95
CA ALA A 226 0.04 16.36 -4.28
C ALA A 226 -1.23 16.49 -5.13
N GLN A 227 -1.62 15.42 -5.82
CA GLN A 227 -2.94 15.26 -6.41
C GLN A 227 -3.64 14.07 -5.72
N LEU A 228 -4.81 14.30 -5.14
CA LEU A 228 -5.56 13.34 -4.34
C LEU A 228 -7.01 13.25 -4.83
N VAL A 229 -7.56 12.05 -4.96
CA VAL A 229 -9.00 11.81 -5.12
C VAL A 229 -9.61 11.59 -3.74
N ASP A 230 -10.58 12.42 -3.36
CA ASP A 230 -11.32 12.31 -2.09
C ASP A 230 -12.41 11.21 -2.15
N ALA A 231 -13.14 11.03 -1.04
CA ALA A 231 -14.22 10.04 -0.92
C ALA A 231 -15.49 10.38 -1.74
N ASP A 232 -15.55 11.54 -2.37
CA ASP A 232 -16.61 11.95 -3.29
C ASP A 232 -16.15 11.89 -4.76
N GLY A 233 -14.93 11.45 -5.02
CA GLY A 233 -14.34 11.36 -6.35
C GLY A 233 -13.84 12.68 -6.91
N ARG A 234 -13.65 13.72 -6.08
CA ARG A 234 -13.09 15.02 -6.49
C ARG A 234 -11.56 14.97 -6.43
N ILE A 235 -10.90 15.61 -7.40
CA ILE A 235 -9.45 15.75 -7.42
C ILE A 235 -9.05 17.06 -6.72
N HIS A 236 -8.16 16.94 -5.74
CA HIS A 236 -7.59 18.05 -5.01
C HIS A 236 -6.08 18.15 -5.24
N ASN A 237 -5.60 19.39 -5.42
CA ASN A 237 -4.23 19.75 -5.12
C ASN A 237 -4.08 20.22 -3.65
N ARG A 238 -2.85 20.52 -3.20
CA ARG A 238 -2.58 20.99 -1.83
C ARG A 238 -3.51 22.14 -1.41
N ARG A 239 -3.66 23.15 -2.27
CA ARG A 239 -4.50 24.33 -1.96
C ARG A 239 -5.94 23.93 -1.71
N SER A 240 -6.50 23.08 -2.57
CA SER A 240 -7.90 22.65 -2.50
C SER A 240 -8.19 21.56 -1.46
N MET A 241 -7.19 20.78 -1.02
CA MET A 241 -7.37 19.79 0.06
C MET A 241 -7.19 20.42 1.45
N GLY A 242 -6.54 21.58 1.54
CA GLY A 242 -6.20 22.23 2.80
C GLY A 242 -4.95 21.63 3.46
N GLU A 243 -4.36 22.39 4.39
CA GLU A 243 -3.08 22.01 5.01
C GLU A 243 -3.21 20.80 5.95
N ASP A 244 -4.37 20.58 6.58
CA ASP A 244 -4.59 19.44 7.48
C ASP A 244 -4.53 18.11 6.72
N VAL A 245 -5.23 18.02 5.58
CA VAL A 245 -5.18 16.83 4.71
C VAL A 245 -3.78 16.68 4.11
N PHE A 246 -3.18 17.79 3.66
CA PHE A 246 -1.82 17.75 3.11
C PHE A 246 -0.77 17.32 4.13
N TRP A 247 -0.95 17.64 5.42
CA TRP A 247 -0.14 17.09 6.51
C TRP A 247 -0.40 15.59 6.69
N ALA A 248 -1.67 15.18 6.74
CA ALA A 248 -2.07 13.81 7.03
C ALA A 248 -1.56 12.81 5.98
N ILE A 249 -1.61 13.16 4.69
CA ILE A 249 -1.14 12.27 3.62
C ILE A 249 0.39 12.12 3.56
N ARG A 250 1.15 12.92 4.33
CA ARG A 250 2.61 12.88 4.39
C ARG A 250 3.11 12.09 5.60
N GLY A 251 2.64 10.84 5.73
CA GLY A 251 3.08 9.90 6.77
C GLY A 251 1.98 9.43 7.73
N GLY A 252 0.77 9.98 7.67
CA GLY A 252 -0.35 9.64 8.55
C GLY A 252 -1.09 8.35 8.20
N GLY A 253 -0.69 7.63 7.14
CA GLY A 253 -1.26 6.35 6.76
C GLY A 253 -1.40 6.21 5.24
N ILE A 254 -1.03 5.03 4.74
CA ILE A 254 -0.82 4.76 3.31
C ILE A 254 -2.12 4.79 2.48
N THR A 255 -3.27 4.48 3.09
CA THR A 255 -4.56 4.29 2.39
C THR A 255 -5.75 5.02 3.03
N SER A 256 -5.53 5.86 4.03
CA SER A 256 -6.62 6.36 4.90
C SER A 256 -7.38 7.58 4.38
N PHE A 257 -6.77 8.37 3.47
CA PHE A 257 -7.24 9.73 3.15
C PHE A 257 -7.69 9.91 1.69
N GLY A 258 -7.70 8.84 0.89
CA GLY A 258 -8.12 8.86 -0.51
C GLY A 258 -7.10 8.22 -1.45
N VAL A 259 -7.25 8.46 -2.75
CA VAL A 259 -6.37 7.90 -3.79
C VAL A 259 -5.36 8.95 -4.23
N ILE A 260 -4.09 8.75 -3.91
CA ILE A 260 -3.02 9.61 -4.44
C ILE A 260 -2.82 9.31 -5.93
N LEU A 261 -2.90 10.36 -6.74
CA LEU A 261 -2.63 10.32 -8.18
C LEU A 261 -1.18 10.70 -8.49
N ALA A 262 -0.66 11.72 -7.80
CA ALA A 262 0.70 12.21 -8.02
C ALA A 262 1.23 12.98 -6.80
N TRP A 263 2.55 13.02 -6.68
CA TRP A 263 3.27 13.87 -5.74
C TRP A 263 4.09 14.90 -6.48
N ARG A 264 4.20 16.09 -5.92
CA ARG A 264 5.21 17.08 -6.31
C ARG A 264 6.28 17.13 -5.24
N VAL A 265 7.52 16.90 -5.64
CA VAL A 265 8.67 16.83 -4.72
C VAL A 265 9.74 17.84 -5.08
N LYS A 266 10.54 18.24 -4.09
CA LYS A 266 11.76 19.01 -4.25
C LYS A 266 12.97 18.08 -4.36
N LEU A 267 13.81 18.30 -5.34
CA LEU A 267 15.05 17.54 -5.54
C LEU A 267 16.17 18.10 -4.66
N VAL A 268 17.04 17.22 -4.19
CA VAL A 268 18.21 17.58 -3.38
C VAL A 268 19.48 17.51 -4.22
N ARG A 269 20.49 18.30 -3.85
CA ARG A 269 21.79 18.26 -4.51
C ARG A 269 22.62 17.09 -3.97
N VAL A 270 23.27 16.33 -4.84
CA VAL A 270 24.20 15.27 -4.46
C VAL A 270 25.58 15.54 -5.08
N PRO A 271 26.68 15.13 -4.43
CA PRO A 271 28.00 15.29 -5.03
C PRO A 271 28.15 14.41 -6.28
N PRO A 272 28.96 14.82 -7.27
CA PRO A 272 29.17 14.03 -8.49
C PRO A 272 29.87 12.69 -8.23
N LYS A 273 30.53 12.55 -7.07
CA LYS A 273 31.17 11.32 -6.61
C LYS A 273 30.72 11.02 -5.18
N VAL A 274 30.30 9.78 -4.96
CA VAL A 274 29.98 9.21 -3.64
C VAL A 274 30.85 7.99 -3.40
N THR A 275 31.12 7.68 -2.13
CA THR A 275 31.87 6.48 -1.74
C THR A 275 30.91 5.49 -1.08
N VAL A 276 30.99 4.23 -1.49
CA VAL A 276 30.25 3.11 -0.88
C VAL A 276 31.24 2.08 -0.36
N PHE A 277 30.90 1.42 0.74
CA PHE A 277 31.70 0.33 1.30
C PHE A 277 30.79 -0.71 1.94
N THR A 278 31.25 -1.96 1.95
CA THR A 278 30.61 -3.08 2.63
C THR A 278 31.69 -3.86 3.37
N VAL A 279 31.51 -4.08 4.68
CA VAL A 279 32.44 -4.83 5.51
C VAL A 279 31.69 -6.01 6.12
N GLN A 280 32.15 -7.22 5.87
CA GLN A 280 31.59 -8.43 6.45
C GLN A 280 32.35 -8.83 7.72
N ARG A 281 31.62 -9.23 8.76
CA ARG A 281 32.16 -9.76 10.01
C ARG A 281 31.28 -10.91 10.51
N THR A 282 31.90 -12.02 10.90
CA THR A 282 31.23 -13.12 11.59
C THR A 282 31.18 -12.85 13.10
N LEU A 283 30.39 -13.65 13.83
CA LEU A 283 30.35 -13.58 15.30
C LEU A 283 31.75 -13.83 15.91
N ASP A 284 32.49 -14.81 15.40
CA ASP A 284 33.85 -15.15 15.84
C ASP A 284 34.86 -14.02 15.57
N GLN A 285 34.57 -13.16 14.59
CA GLN A 285 35.37 -11.97 14.27
C GLN A 285 34.93 -10.73 15.08
N GLY A 286 34.12 -10.90 16.12
CA GLY A 286 33.70 -9.82 17.01
C GLY A 286 32.53 -8.98 16.50
N ALA A 287 31.64 -9.53 15.66
CA ALA A 287 30.47 -8.80 15.15
C ALA A 287 29.58 -8.22 16.27
N THR A 288 29.47 -8.89 17.42
CA THR A 288 28.69 -8.40 18.58
C THR A 288 29.25 -7.10 19.14
N GLU A 289 30.57 -7.03 19.38
CA GLU A 289 31.23 -5.81 19.86
C GLU A 289 31.13 -4.69 18.81
N LEU A 290 31.29 -5.02 17.53
CA LEU A 290 31.12 -4.06 16.45
C LEU A 290 29.70 -3.47 16.41
N ALA A 291 28.66 -4.31 16.56
CA ALA A 291 27.28 -3.86 16.60
C ALA A 291 27.02 -2.96 17.82
N TYR A 292 27.55 -3.32 18.99
CA TYR A 292 27.46 -2.50 20.20
C TYR A 292 28.12 -1.13 20.00
N ARG A 293 29.32 -1.08 19.42
CA ARG A 293 30.00 0.18 19.08
C ARG A 293 29.23 0.98 18.04
N TRP A 294 28.68 0.34 17.01
CA TRP A 294 27.87 1.00 15.99
C TRP A 294 26.67 1.72 16.60
N GLN A 295 25.96 1.13 17.56
CA GLN A 295 24.84 1.77 18.25
C GLN A 295 25.25 3.08 18.94
N GLN A 296 26.47 3.15 19.48
CA GLN A 296 26.98 4.32 20.21
C GLN A 296 27.43 5.46 19.28
N VAL A 297 27.97 5.11 18.10
CA VAL A 297 28.61 6.09 17.19
C VAL A 297 27.76 6.46 15.98
N ALA A 298 26.97 5.53 15.42
CA ALA A 298 26.29 5.72 14.15
C ALA A 298 25.33 6.94 14.12
N PRO A 299 24.53 7.22 15.16
CA PRO A 299 23.71 8.43 15.21
C PRO A 299 24.53 9.72 15.20
N LYS A 300 25.76 9.69 15.74
CA LYS A 300 26.65 10.85 15.95
C LYS A 300 27.62 11.11 14.79
N LEU A 301 27.72 10.20 13.81
CA LEU A 301 28.60 10.37 12.64
C LEU A 301 28.27 11.65 11.85
N PRO A 302 29.20 12.20 11.07
CA PRO A 302 28.92 13.32 10.17
C PRO A 302 27.70 13.04 9.27
N LYS A 303 26.84 14.04 9.01
CA LYS A 303 25.58 13.86 8.25
C LYS A 303 25.75 13.29 6.83
N ASN A 304 26.94 13.43 6.24
CA ASN A 304 27.31 12.90 4.93
C ASN A 304 27.73 11.42 4.95
N LEU A 305 27.76 10.78 6.12
CA LEU A 305 28.04 9.34 6.28
C LEU A 305 26.79 8.61 6.78
N PHE A 306 26.38 7.58 6.05
CA PHE A 306 25.31 6.67 6.44
C PHE A 306 25.87 5.25 6.53
N VAL A 307 25.72 4.61 7.69
CA VAL A 307 26.17 3.24 7.93
C VAL A 307 25.01 2.47 8.53
N ARG A 308 24.64 1.36 7.89
CA ARG A 308 23.66 0.40 8.41
C ARG A 308 24.35 -0.93 8.71
N LEU A 309 23.86 -1.62 9.73
CA LEU A 309 24.15 -3.02 10.01
C LEU A 309 22.94 -3.87 9.61
#